data_AF-E3CWB4-F1
#
_entry.id   AF-E3CWB4-F1
#
_cell.length_a   1.000
_cell.length_b   1.000
_cell.length_c   1.000
_cell.angle_alpha   90.00
_cell.angle_beta   90.00
_cell.angle_gamma   90.00
#
_symmetry.space_group_name_H-M   'P 1'
#
loop_
_entity.id
_entity.type
_entity.pdbx_description
1 polymer ?
#
loop_
_entity_poly.entity_id
_entity_poly.type
_entity_poly.pdbx_seq_one_letter_code
_entity_poly.pdbx_strand_id
1 'polypeptide(L)'
;MRSAKVSLRWGRPVALALLGILLAAGVAAALDVSPILARWSRTQAFKNDLDGKLDVTATYFAGEYVEAQVQAEAEKNLWTGSELETYKYTFLKGLRLDEMIAVRLEFDNRGPSMHMAPFDEQVVLWIGGKSYKPVEYDPRFNFKLQGKRDGMLFFKRYDDKTGKSLLTGVKSVRLQINGGVSPITDNKKIDFVWDVANDHPEKLYKGKAAERLELDRLIKRMEKLTQQRKDLEGQLAATLSELETIRKRMDELSK
;
A
#
# COMPACT_ATOMS: atom_id res chain seq x y z
N MET A 1 -79.67 21.32 48.15
CA MET A 1 -78.92 22.43 48.78
C MET A 1 -77.88 22.93 47.79
N ARG A 2 -78.00 24.22 47.41
CA ARG A 2 -77.01 25.18 46.86
C ARG A 2 -76.04 24.68 45.76
N SER A 3 -76.23 25.06 44.49
CA SER A 3 -75.76 26.31 43.84
C SER A 3 -74.23 26.30 43.63
N ALA A 4 -73.58 26.74 42.55
CA ALA A 4 -73.89 27.16 41.18
C ALA A 4 -72.53 27.55 40.53
N LYS A 5 -72.56 27.93 39.24
CA LYS A 5 -71.60 28.81 38.53
C LYS A 5 -70.29 28.22 38.01
N VAL A 6 -70.29 28.05 36.68
CA VAL A 6 -69.13 28.27 35.80
C VAL A 6 -68.73 29.76 35.88
N SER A 7 -67.44 30.05 36.04
CA SER A 7 -66.86 31.34 35.70
C SER A 7 -65.45 31.22 35.12
N LEU A 8 -65.32 31.74 33.91
CA LEU A 8 -64.14 31.96 33.11
C LEU A 8 -63.33 33.15 33.66
N ARG A 9 -61.99 33.07 33.75
CA ARG A 9 -61.01 34.15 33.46
C ARG A 9 -59.58 33.72 33.86
N TRP A 10 -58.68 33.54 32.89
CA TRP A 10 -57.70 34.50 32.34
C TRP A 10 -56.31 34.39 33.01
N GLY A 11 -55.30 34.09 32.20
CA GLY A 11 -53.89 34.13 32.58
C GLY A 11 -53.02 33.27 31.67
N ARG A 12 -52.67 33.76 30.48
CA ARG A 12 -51.39 33.38 29.84
C ARG A 12 -50.33 34.32 30.41
N PRO A 13 -49.14 33.83 30.77
CA PRO A 13 -48.04 34.00 29.81
C PRO A 13 -46.96 32.88 29.82
N VAL A 14 -46.38 32.67 28.63
CA VAL A 14 -44.93 32.54 28.38
C VAL A 14 -44.18 31.26 28.81
N ALA A 15 -43.68 30.57 27.78
CA ALA A 15 -42.38 29.90 27.63
C ALA A 15 -41.96 28.79 28.62
N LEU A 16 -41.87 27.57 28.09
CA LEU A 16 -40.64 26.77 28.19
C LEU A 16 -40.59 25.78 27.03
N ALA A 17 -40.12 26.26 25.88
CA ALA A 17 -39.49 25.44 24.86
C ALA A 17 -38.06 25.19 25.32
N LEU A 18 -37.74 23.98 25.76
CA LEU A 18 -36.41 23.39 26.06
C LEU A 18 -36.77 22.01 26.65
N LEU A 19 -36.56 20.88 25.98
CA LEU A 19 -35.25 20.26 25.82
C LEU A 19 -35.38 19.10 24.80
N GLY A 20 -35.40 19.44 23.52
CA GLY A 20 -35.25 18.48 22.43
C GLY A 20 -33.79 18.34 22.05
N ILE A 21 -32.99 17.61 22.83
CA ILE A 21 -31.69 17.11 22.39
C ILE A 21 -31.72 15.60 22.58
N LEU A 22 -32.34 14.92 21.62
CA LEU A 22 -32.08 13.52 21.35
C LEU A 22 -30.61 13.42 20.93
N LEU A 23 -29.75 13.02 21.87
CA LEU A 23 -28.44 12.46 21.58
C LEU A 23 -28.69 11.16 20.79
N ALA A 24 -28.80 11.27 19.46
CA ALA A 24 -28.53 10.16 18.58
C ALA A 24 -27.02 9.89 18.61
N ALA A 25 -26.56 9.29 19.71
CA ALA A 25 -25.29 8.58 19.71
C ALA A 25 -25.50 7.36 18.80
N GLY A 26 -25.28 7.57 17.50
CA GLY A 26 -25.10 6.46 16.58
C GLY A 26 -23.91 5.68 17.09
N VAL A 27 -24.16 4.54 17.74
CA VAL A 27 -23.14 3.54 17.99
C VAL A 27 -22.79 3.02 16.60
N ALA A 28 -21.77 3.62 15.98
CA ALA A 28 -21.10 3.00 14.86
C ALA A 28 -20.60 1.66 15.39
N ALA A 29 -21.24 0.57 14.98
CA ALA A 29 -20.72 -0.75 15.27
C ALA A 29 -19.32 -0.79 14.65
N ALA A 30 -18.30 -0.91 15.49
CA ALA A 30 -16.93 -1.12 15.04
C ALA A 30 -16.95 -2.34 14.12
N LEU A 31 -16.57 -2.15 12.86
CA LEU A 31 -16.41 -3.26 11.93
C LEU A 31 -15.23 -4.08 12.46
N ASP A 32 -15.44 -5.35 12.77
CA ASP A 32 -14.32 -6.24 13.09
C ASP A 32 -13.50 -6.45 11.81
N VAL A 33 -12.42 -5.68 11.68
CA VAL A 33 -11.51 -5.74 10.54
C VAL A 33 -10.45 -6.83 10.70
N SER A 34 -10.39 -7.53 11.83
CA SER A 34 -9.40 -8.57 12.13
C SER A 34 -9.34 -9.68 11.06
N PRO A 35 -10.45 -10.19 10.50
CA PRO A 35 -10.41 -11.18 9.44
C PRO A 35 -9.74 -10.66 8.16
N ILE A 36 -9.92 -9.38 7.85
CA ILE A 36 -9.27 -8.73 6.69
C ILE A 36 -7.77 -8.64 6.93
N LEU A 37 -7.36 -8.17 8.12
CA LEU A 37 -5.94 -8.04 8.47
C LEU A 37 -5.23 -9.40 8.46
N ALA A 38 -5.83 -10.44 9.03
CA ALA A 38 -5.26 -11.78 9.11
C ALA A 38 -5.15 -12.48 7.74
N ARG A 39 -6.03 -12.16 6.79
CA ARG A 39 -5.95 -12.71 5.42
C ARG A 39 -4.70 -12.23 4.69
N TRP A 40 -4.32 -10.98 4.92
CA TRP A 40 -3.23 -10.28 4.21
C TRP A 40 -1.91 -10.27 4.98
N SER A 41 -1.95 -10.46 6.30
CA SER A 41 -0.78 -10.65 7.16
C SER A 41 -0.69 -12.09 7.66
N ARG A 42 0.34 -12.82 7.22
CA ARG A 42 0.49 -14.25 7.51
C ARG A 42 1.81 -14.51 8.21
N THR A 43 1.79 -15.35 9.23
CA THR A 43 2.98 -15.75 9.99
C THR A 43 3.28 -17.23 9.81
N GLN A 44 4.54 -17.56 9.55
CA GLN A 44 5.06 -18.91 9.59
C GLN A 44 6.06 -19.04 10.73
N ALA A 45 5.82 -20.02 11.61
CA ALA A 45 6.68 -20.31 12.74
C ALA A 45 7.54 -21.54 12.44
N PHE A 46 8.85 -21.39 12.63
CA PHE A 46 9.84 -22.45 12.45
C PHE A 46 10.57 -22.71 13.76
N LYS A 47 10.92 -23.98 13.99
CA LYS A 47 11.73 -24.40 15.13
C LYS A 47 12.81 -25.37 14.68
N ASN A 48 13.89 -25.46 15.45
CA ASN A 48 14.90 -26.51 15.35
C ASN A 48 14.94 -27.35 16.64
N ASP A 49 15.73 -28.41 16.63
CA ASP A 49 15.83 -29.36 17.75
C ASP A 49 16.55 -28.77 18.97
N LEU A 50 17.16 -27.59 18.84
CA LEU A 50 17.90 -26.87 19.88
C LEU A 50 17.08 -25.71 20.47
N ASP A 51 15.75 -25.80 20.44
CA ASP A 51 14.79 -24.79 20.92
C ASP A 51 14.89 -23.40 20.24
N GLY A 52 15.69 -23.26 19.19
CA GLY A 52 15.75 -22.06 18.36
C GLY A 52 14.44 -21.88 17.60
N LYS A 53 13.90 -20.65 17.63
CA LYS A 53 12.64 -20.29 16.97
C LYS A 53 12.87 -19.17 15.97
N LEU A 54 12.16 -19.23 14.85
CA LEU A 54 12.07 -18.15 13.88
C LEU A 54 10.62 -17.99 13.45
N ASP A 55 10.02 -16.84 13.77
CA ASP A 55 8.73 -16.46 13.23
C ASP A 55 8.95 -15.47 12.08
N VAL A 56 8.38 -15.77 10.92
CA VAL A 56 8.42 -14.91 9.73
C VAL A 56 7.00 -14.45 9.44
N THR A 57 6.76 -13.15 9.49
CA THR A 57 5.48 -12.55 9.13
C THR A 57 5.63 -11.79 7.83
N ALA A 58 4.74 -12.06 6.88
CA ALA A 58 4.65 -11.31 5.63
C ALA A 58 3.26 -10.68 5.50
N THR A 59 3.24 -9.39 5.16
CA THR A 59 2.01 -8.63 4.97
C THR A 59 1.98 -8.04 3.57
N TYR A 60 1.02 -8.44 2.75
CA TYR A 60 0.78 -7.84 1.44
C TYR A 60 -0.18 -6.66 1.58
N PHE A 61 0.22 -5.46 1.13
CA PHE A 61 -0.62 -4.25 1.24
C PHE A 61 -1.64 -4.17 0.10
N ALA A 62 -2.66 -5.01 0.19
CA ALA A 62 -3.85 -4.90 -0.65
C ALA A 62 -4.67 -3.66 -0.28
N GLY A 63 -5.54 -3.22 -1.21
CA GLY A 63 -6.42 -2.07 -0.97
C GLY A 63 -7.26 -2.21 0.30
N GLU A 64 -7.97 -3.32 0.43
CA GLU A 64 -8.80 -3.59 1.61
C GLU A 64 -8.01 -3.77 2.90
N TYR A 65 -6.75 -4.24 2.84
CA TYR A 65 -5.89 -4.33 4.01
C TYR A 65 -5.53 -2.93 4.53
N VAL A 66 -5.18 -2.01 3.63
CA VAL A 66 -4.87 -0.63 3.99
C VAL A 66 -6.07 0.08 4.59
N GLU A 67 -7.25 -0.07 3.99
CA GLU A 67 -8.50 0.47 4.55
C GLU A 67 -8.78 -0.07 5.95
N ALA A 68 -8.70 -1.40 6.11
CA ALA A 68 -8.86 -2.05 7.41
C ALA A 68 -7.84 -1.55 8.44
N GLN A 69 -6.57 -1.38 8.05
CA GLN A 69 -5.53 -0.90 8.94
C GLN A 69 -5.74 0.57 9.34
N VAL A 70 -6.12 1.44 8.40
CA VAL A 70 -6.43 2.84 8.68
C VAL A 70 -7.62 2.94 9.64
N GLN A 71 -8.65 2.13 9.43
CA GLN A 71 -9.81 2.09 10.32
C GLN A 71 -9.44 1.61 11.72
N ALA A 72 -8.65 0.51 11.82
CA ALA A 72 -8.19 0.01 13.11
C ALA A 72 -7.36 1.03 13.90
N GLU A 73 -6.45 1.75 13.22
CA GLU A 73 -5.65 2.81 13.86
C GLU A 73 -6.51 4.03 14.23
N ALA A 74 -7.49 4.40 13.41
CA ALA A 74 -8.41 5.50 13.74
C ALA A 74 -9.25 5.18 14.97
N GLU A 75 -9.79 3.97 15.09
CA GLU A 75 -10.55 3.52 16.25
C GLU A 75 -9.68 3.47 17.51
N LYS A 76 -8.48 2.89 17.40
CA LYS A 76 -7.52 2.78 18.51
C LYS A 76 -7.07 4.15 19.05
N ASN A 77 -6.87 5.11 18.16
CA ASN A 77 -6.35 6.44 18.54
C ASN A 77 -7.46 7.50 18.65
N LEU A 78 -8.74 7.13 18.52
CA LEU A 78 -9.90 8.02 18.58
C LEU A 78 -9.80 9.22 17.63
N TRP A 79 -9.27 8.99 16.42
CA TRP A 79 -9.03 10.07 15.46
C TRP A 79 -10.32 10.70 14.93
N THR A 80 -10.27 12.02 14.78
CA THR A 80 -11.27 12.78 14.02
C THR A 80 -11.17 12.47 12.53
N GLY A 81 -12.22 12.76 11.76
CA GLY A 81 -12.23 12.52 10.31
C GLY A 81 -11.08 13.23 9.57
N SER A 82 -10.65 14.41 10.02
CA SER A 82 -9.50 15.13 9.45
C SER A 82 -8.15 14.47 9.74
N GLU A 83 -7.98 13.90 10.93
CA GLU A 83 -6.74 13.18 11.30
C GLU A 83 -6.64 11.87 10.53
N LEU A 84 -7.77 11.15 10.40
CA LEU A 84 -7.87 9.93 9.59
C LEU A 84 -7.47 10.19 8.14
N GLU A 85 -8.02 11.22 7.50
CA GLU A 85 -7.70 11.57 6.11
C GLU A 85 -6.21 11.96 5.95
N THR A 86 -5.65 12.67 6.92
CA THR A 86 -4.23 13.07 6.91
C THR A 86 -3.30 11.86 7.07
N TYR A 87 -3.64 10.96 7.98
CA TYR A 87 -2.91 9.70 8.16
C TYR A 87 -3.00 8.84 6.91
N LYS A 88 -4.22 8.65 6.37
CA LYS A 88 -4.46 7.89 5.14
C LYS A 88 -3.63 8.44 3.98
N TYR A 89 -3.60 9.77 3.79
CA TYR A 89 -2.75 10.41 2.77
C TYR A 89 -1.27 10.08 2.95
N THR A 90 -0.75 10.28 4.16
CA THR A 90 0.68 10.08 4.46
C THR A 90 1.09 8.62 4.29
N PHE A 91 0.24 7.71 4.76
CA PHE A 91 0.44 6.27 4.69
C PHE A 91 0.44 5.77 3.24
N LEU A 92 -0.57 6.13 2.45
CA LEU A 92 -0.66 5.76 1.04
C LEU A 92 0.48 6.34 0.21
N LYS A 93 0.89 7.58 0.48
CA LYS A 93 2.03 8.23 -0.18
C LYS A 93 3.33 7.46 0.03
N GLY A 94 3.54 6.88 1.21
CA GLY A 94 4.70 6.04 1.50
C GLY A 94 4.66 4.68 0.80
N LEU A 95 3.48 4.07 0.69
CA LEU A 95 3.32 2.74 0.10
C LEU A 95 3.39 2.72 -1.43
N ARG A 96 3.05 3.84 -2.11
CA ARG A 96 3.10 3.98 -3.58
C ARG A 96 2.38 2.85 -4.33
N LEU A 97 1.22 2.42 -3.82
CA LEU A 97 0.49 1.23 -4.31
C LEU A 97 0.00 1.34 -5.76
N ASP A 98 -0.08 2.56 -6.28
CA ASP A 98 -0.38 2.88 -7.67
C ASP A 98 0.78 2.54 -8.61
N GLU A 99 2.02 2.57 -8.14
CA GLU A 99 3.24 2.31 -8.90
C GLU A 99 3.88 0.95 -8.59
N MET A 100 3.75 0.51 -7.34
CA MET A 100 4.48 -0.62 -6.77
C MET A 100 3.54 -1.62 -6.08
N ILE A 101 4.01 -2.84 -5.97
CA ILE A 101 3.44 -3.85 -5.07
C ILE A 101 4.26 -3.80 -3.79
N ALA A 102 3.62 -3.45 -2.67
CA ALA A 102 4.28 -3.31 -1.38
C ALA A 102 4.01 -4.53 -0.48
N VAL A 103 5.06 -5.03 0.15
CA VAL A 103 5.00 -6.13 1.13
C VAL A 103 5.84 -5.76 2.34
N ARG A 104 5.32 -5.93 3.57
CA ARG A 104 6.12 -5.87 4.79
C ARG A 104 6.61 -7.25 5.14
N LEU A 105 7.88 -7.36 5.51
CA LEU A 105 8.44 -8.55 6.13
C LEU A 105 8.87 -8.25 7.55
N GLU A 106 8.58 -9.18 8.44
CA GLU A 106 9.02 -9.16 9.83
C GLU A 106 9.62 -10.52 10.19
N PHE A 107 10.73 -10.48 10.89
CA PHE A 107 11.42 -11.64 11.44
C PHE A 107 11.52 -11.49 12.96
N ASP A 108 11.15 -12.51 13.72
CA ASP A 108 11.47 -12.68 15.15
C ASP A 108 12.35 -13.92 15.30
N ASN A 109 13.67 -13.70 15.29
CA ASN A 109 14.66 -14.75 15.39
C ASN A 109 15.17 -14.91 16.82
N ARG A 110 14.89 -16.06 17.43
CA ARG A 110 15.34 -16.45 18.77
C ARG A 110 16.28 -17.66 18.76
N GLY A 111 16.93 -17.92 17.64
CA GLY A 111 17.97 -18.95 17.54
C GLY A 111 19.27 -18.40 16.97
N PRO A 112 20.04 -19.23 16.24
CA PRO A 112 21.25 -18.81 15.54
C PRO A 112 20.98 -17.63 14.61
N SER A 113 21.98 -16.77 14.44
CA SER A 113 21.80 -15.57 13.63
C SER A 113 21.49 -15.89 12.16
N MET A 114 20.60 -15.09 11.58
CA MET A 114 20.27 -15.15 10.15
C MET A 114 21.30 -14.39 9.33
N HIS A 115 21.52 -14.87 8.11
CA HIS A 115 22.42 -14.30 7.12
C HIS A 115 21.66 -14.15 5.80
N MET A 116 21.18 -12.94 5.52
CA MET A 116 20.24 -12.72 4.42
C MET A 116 20.84 -11.88 3.29
N ALA A 117 22.12 -11.50 3.35
CA ALA A 117 22.77 -10.72 2.30
C ALA A 117 23.27 -11.63 1.15
N PRO A 118 23.20 -11.15 -0.11
CA PRO A 118 22.43 -9.98 -0.57
C PRO A 118 20.92 -10.28 -0.58
N PHE A 119 20.11 -9.42 0.04
CA PHE A 119 18.71 -9.74 0.33
C PHE A 119 17.82 -9.82 -0.90
N ASP A 120 18.09 -9.02 -1.92
CA ASP A 120 17.38 -9.04 -3.20
C ASP A 120 17.54 -10.35 -3.98
N GLU A 121 18.51 -11.18 -3.61
CA GLU A 121 18.66 -12.54 -4.15
C GLU A 121 17.96 -13.61 -3.30
N GLN A 122 17.61 -13.28 -2.05
CA GLN A 122 16.96 -14.20 -1.13
C GLN A 122 15.44 -14.15 -1.19
N VAL A 123 14.86 -13.14 -1.84
CA VAL A 123 13.41 -12.97 -1.92
C VAL A 123 12.95 -12.75 -3.35
N VAL A 124 11.87 -13.45 -3.72
CA VAL A 124 11.21 -13.28 -5.01
C VAL A 124 9.70 -13.25 -4.85
N LEU A 125 9.03 -12.43 -5.66
CA LEU A 125 7.59 -12.43 -5.80
C LEU A 125 7.22 -13.14 -7.11
N TRP A 126 6.49 -14.24 -7.00
CA TRP A 126 5.93 -14.96 -8.14
C TRP A 126 4.57 -14.38 -8.50
N ILE A 127 4.44 -13.94 -9.76
CA ILE A 127 3.23 -13.36 -10.33
C ILE A 127 2.98 -14.04 -11.68
N GLY A 128 1.84 -14.73 -11.83
CA GLY A 128 1.48 -15.38 -13.09
C GLY A 128 2.53 -16.37 -13.62
N GLY A 129 3.25 -17.06 -12.73
CA GLY A 129 4.31 -18.02 -13.09
C GLY A 129 5.68 -17.40 -13.39
N LYS A 130 5.84 -16.08 -13.30
CA LYS A 130 7.13 -15.38 -13.43
C LYS A 130 7.60 -14.87 -12.09
N SER A 131 8.90 -14.92 -11.82
CA SER A 131 9.52 -14.40 -10.60
C SER A 131 10.04 -12.97 -10.80
N TYR A 132 9.84 -12.13 -9.80
CA TYR A 132 10.30 -10.74 -9.77
C TYR A 132 11.10 -10.50 -8.48
N LYS A 133 12.30 -9.94 -8.62
CA LYS A 133 13.09 -9.45 -7.47
C LYS A 133 12.52 -8.12 -6.97
N PRO A 134 12.71 -7.78 -5.67
CA PRO A 134 12.36 -6.44 -5.19
C PRO A 134 13.21 -5.39 -5.93
N VAL A 135 12.60 -4.26 -6.27
CA VAL A 135 13.32 -3.10 -6.81
C VAL A 135 13.84 -2.18 -5.71
N GLU A 136 13.19 -2.22 -4.55
CA GLU A 136 13.56 -1.45 -3.36
C GLU A 136 13.22 -2.29 -2.13
N TYR A 137 14.09 -2.27 -1.14
CA TYR A 137 13.90 -2.98 0.12
C TYR A 137 14.65 -2.29 1.26
N ASP A 138 14.28 -2.61 2.50
CA ASP A 138 14.98 -2.10 3.68
C ASP A 138 16.43 -2.66 3.74
N PRO A 139 17.47 -1.81 3.61
CA PRO A 139 18.87 -2.27 3.59
C PRO A 139 19.30 -3.00 4.87
N ARG A 140 18.56 -2.82 5.99
CA ARG A 140 18.81 -3.53 7.24
C ARG A 140 18.70 -5.05 7.10
N PHE A 141 18.02 -5.55 6.07
CA PHE A 141 17.98 -6.98 5.77
C PHE A 141 19.33 -7.56 5.34
N ASN A 142 20.28 -6.75 4.85
CA ASN A 142 21.62 -7.23 4.51
C ASN A 142 22.52 -7.46 5.74
N PHE A 143 22.08 -7.06 6.93
CA PHE A 143 22.88 -7.26 8.13
C PHE A 143 22.45 -8.53 8.86
N LYS A 144 23.43 -9.21 9.45
CA LYS A 144 23.20 -10.34 10.36
C LYS A 144 22.09 -10.01 11.36
N LEU A 145 21.17 -10.95 11.58
CA LEU A 145 19.99 -10.73 12.42
C LEU A 145 19.88 -11.77 13.54
N GLN A 146 19.82 -11.26 14.77
CA GLN A 146 19.32 -11.96 15.96
C GLN A 146 18.29 -11.03 16.61
N GLY A 147 17.18 -11.58 17.11
CA GLY A 147 16.04 -10.80 17.58
C GLY A 147 15.09 -10.38 16.46
N LYS A 148 14.49 -9.20 16.60
CA LYS A 148 13.42 -8.72 15.73
C LYS A 148 13.89 -7.74 14.66
N ARG A 149 13.37 -7.87 13.45
CA ARG A 149 13.53 -6.87 12.38
C ARG A 149 12.35 -6.90 11.42
N ASP A 150 11.82 -5.72 11.16
CA ASP A 150 10.82 -5.47 10.12
C ASP A 150 11.36 -4.55 9.04
N GLY A 151 10.75 -4.60 7.86
CA GLY A 151 11.11 -3.75 6.74
C GLY A 151 10.17 -3.93 5.56
N MET A 152 10.22 -2.96 4.65
CA MET A 152 9.40 -2.94 3.44
C MET A 152 10.15 -3.55 2.26
N LEU A 153 9.38 -4.18 1.37
CA LEU A 153 9.76 -4.64 0.06
C LEU A 153 8.84 -4.01 -0.98
N PHE A 154 9.41 -3.52 -2.07
CA PHE A 154 8.67 -2.99 -3.20
C PHE A 154 9.05 -3.75 -4.46
N PHE A 155 8.02 -4.21 -5.19
CA PHE A 155 8.14 -4.85 -6.49
C PHE A 155 7.45 -3.99 -7.54
N LYS A 156 7.89 -4.09 -8.80
CA LYS A 156 7.22 -3.41 -9.90
C LYS A 156 5.77 -3.86 -9.99
N ARG A 157 4.84 -2.93 -10.17
CA ARG A 157 3.44 -3.26 -10.46
C ARG A 157 3.18 -3.44 -11.94
N TYR A 158 3.98 -2.82 -12.81
CA TYR A 158 3.81 -2.82 -14.26
C TYR A 158 5.02 -3.44 -14.96
N ASP A 159 4.76 -4.10 -16.09
CA ASP A 159 5.79 -4.60 -16.98
C ASP A 159 6.47 -3.42 -17.72
N ASP A 160 7.80 -3.35 -17.66
CA ASP A 160 8.55 -2.21 -18.23
C ASP A 160 8.42 -2.09 -19.76
N LYS A 161 8.15 -3.20 -20.46
CA LYS A 161 8.10 -3.24 -21.92
C LYS A 161 6.72 -2.88 -22.44
N THR A 162 5.69 -3.39 -21.79
CA THR A 162 4.30 -3.28 -22.25
C THR A 162 3.49 -2.23 -21.48
N GLY A 163 3.97 -1.79 -20.32
CA GLY A 163 3.26 -0.86 -19.42
C GLY A 163 1.99 -1.45 -18.79
N LYS A 164 1.69 -2.73 -19.01
CA LYS A 164 0.52 -3.41 -18.44
C LYS A 164 0.79 -3.81 -16.99
N SER A 165 -0.26 -3.78 -16.17
CA SER A 165 -0.17 -4.27 -14.79
C SER A 165 0.17 -5.76 -14.78
N LEU A 166 1.16 -6.13 -13.96
CA LEU A 166 1.58 -7.51 -13.75
C LEU A 166 0.49 -8.34 -13.06
N LEU A 167 -0.46 -7.69 -12.38
CA LEU A 167 -1.55 -8.34 -11.66
C LEU A 167 -2.80 -8.57 -12.52
N THR A 168 -2.84 -8.07 -13.76
CA THR A 168 -4.01 -8.25 -14.64
C THR A 168 -4.23 -9.73 -14.94
N GLY A 169 -5.40 -10.26 -14.55
CA GLY A 169 -5.77 -11.66 -14.73
C GLY A 169 -5.07 -12.65 -13.78
N VAL A 170 -4.30 -12.15 -12.81
CA VAL A 170 -3.61 -12.97 -11.81
C VAL A 170 -4.53 -13.23 -10.64
N LYS A 171 -4.73 -14.51 -10.30
CA LYS A 171 -5.54 -14.90 -9.13
C LYS A 171 -4.75 -14.82 -7.84
N SER A 172 -3.49 -15.22 -7.85
CA SER A 172 -2.67 -15.25 -6.65
C SER A 172 -1.23 -14.87 -6.93
N VAL A 173 -0.60 -14.32 -5.89
CA VAL A 173 0.84 -14.04 -5.86
C VAL A 173 1.49 -14.86 -4.75
N ARG A 174 2.75 -15.22 -4.93
CA ARG A 174 3.54 -15.92 -3.91
C ARG A 174 4.83 -15.18 -3.63
N LEU A 175 5.01 -14.71 -2.40
CA LEU A 175 6.32 -14.31 -1.91
C LEU A 175 7.06 -15.56 -1.45
N GLN A 176 8.27 -15.74 -1.96
CA GLN A 176 9.15 -16.82 -1.58
C GLN A 176 10.45 -16.25 -1.03
N ILE A 177 10.86 -16.76 0.12
CA ILE A 177 12.15 -16.44 0.75
C ILE A 177 13.00 -17.72 0.75
N ASN A 178 14.27 -17.59 0.39
CA ASN A 178 15.22 -18.69 0.44
C ASN A 178 15.35 -19.22 1.87
N GLY A 179 15.18 -20.52 2.08
CA GLY A 179 15.33 -21.16 3.40
C GLY A 179 16.74 -21.05 3.98
N GLY A 180 17.76 -20.96 3.12
CA GLY A 180 19.18 -20.85 3.51
C GLY A 180 19.55 -19.55 4.23
N VAL A 181 18.63 -18.58 4.35
CA VAL A 181 18.86 -17.33 5.09
C VAL A 181 18.96 -17.54 6.61
N SER A 182 18.50 -18.69 7.11
CA SER A 182 18.59 -19.05 8.54
C SER A 182 18.92 -20.53 8.70
N PRO A 183 19.80 -20.89 9.66
CA PRO A 183 20.02 -22.29 10.02
C PRO A 183 18.75 -23.03 10.46
N ILE A 184 17.71 -22.31 10.93
CA ILE A 184 16.43 -22.91 11.35
C ILE A 184 15.56 -23.33 10.15
N THR A 185 15.69 -22.60 9.04
CA THR A 185 14.90 -22.80 7.82
C THR A 185 15.70 -23.43 6.69
N ASP A 186 16.93 -23.88 6.97
CA ASP A 186 17.74 -24.54 5.96
C ASP A 186 17.00 -25.76 5.39
N ASN A 187 16.99 -25.88 4.06
CA ASN A 187 16.19 -26.84 3.30
C ASN A 187 14.66 -26.78 3.50
N LYS A 188 14.12 -25.75 4.17
CA LYS A 188 12.68 -25.49 4.29
C LYS A 188 12.25 -24.41 3.30
N LYS A 189 10.97 -24.43 2.93
CA LYS A 189 10.36 -23.39 2.11
C LYS A 189 9.71 -22.35 3.00
N ILE A 190 9.95 -21.07 2.70
CA ILE A 190 9.28 -19.94 3.35
C ILE A 190 8.44 -19.25 2.28
N ASP A 191 7.22 -19.74 2.09
CA ASP A 191 6.34 -19.32 1.00
C ASP A 191 5.04 -18.71 1.55
N PHE A 192 4.73 -17.47 1.19
CA PHE A 192 3.48 -16.80 1.51
C PHE A 192 2.67 -16.59 0.24
N VAL A 193 1.40 -17.00 0.23
CA VAL A 193 0.52 -16.90 -0.94
C VAL A 193 -0.68 -16.04 -0.61
N TRP A 194 -1.01 -15.06 -1.45
CA TRP A 194 -2.23 -14.27 -1.29
C TRP A 194 -3.09 -14.37 -2.53
N ASP A 195 -4.41 -14.38 -2.34
CA ASP A 195 -5.39 -14.24 -3.41
C ASP A 195 -5.57 -12.75 -3.70
N VAL A 196 -5.15 -12.34 -4.90
CA VAL A 196 -5.16 -10.94 -5.36
C VAL A 196 -6.22 -10.70 -6.43
N ALA A 197 -7.05 -11.70 -6.77
CA ALA A 197 -8.05 -11.57 -7.83
C ALA A 197 -9.03 -10.40 -7.57
N ASN A 198 -9.28 -10.11 -6.29
CA ASN A 198 -10.18 -9.07 -5.82
C ASN A 198 -9.45 -7.83 -5.27
N ASP A 199 -8.11 -7.75 -5.41
CA ASP A 199 -7.35 -6.58 -4.97
C ASP A 199 -7.56 -5.43 -5.95
N HIS A 200 -8.41 -4.49 -5.55
CA HIS A 200 -8.73 -3.28 -6.30
C HIS A 200 -8.25 -2.04 -5.53
N PRO A 201 -6.93 -1.75 -5.53
CA PRO A 201 -6.39 -0.60 -4.82
C PRO A 201 -6.90 0.72 -5.38
N GLU A 202 -7.43 0.74 -6.61
CA GLU A 202 -8.20 1.85 -7.19
C GLU A 202 -9.28 2.38 -6.22
N LYS A 203 -9.87 1.51 -5.39
CA LYS A 203 -10.90 1.88 -4.41
C LYS A 203 -10.34 2.70 -3.25
N LEU A 204 -9.06 2.54 -2.90
CA LEU A 204 -8.35 3.37 -1.92
C LEU A 204 -8.35 4.84 -2.35
N TYR A 205 -8.38 5.06 -3.66
CA TYR A 205 -8.34 6.36 -4.29
C TYR A 205 -9.74 6.97 -4.48
N LYS A 206 -10.63 6.82 -3.48
CA LYS A 206 -11.88 7.61 -3.36
C LYS A 206 -11.84 8.53 -2.13
N GLY A 207 -12.34 9.75 -2.27
CA GLY A 207 -12.37 10.77 -1.21
C GLY A 207 -11.28 11.85 -1.33
N LYS A 208 -11.21 12.77 -0.37
CA LYS A 208 -10.30 13.94 -0.45
C LYS A 208 -8.81 13.57 -0.42
N ALA A 209 -8.40 12.63 0.44
CA ALA A 209 -7.03 12.13 0.45
C ALA A 209 -6.63 11.50 -0.89
N ALA A 210 -7.59 10.83 -1.54
CA ALA A 210 -7.37 10.20 -2.82
C ALA A 210 -7.24 11.19 -3.98
N GLU A 211 -8.11 12.20 -4.05
CA GLU A 211 -8.03 13.27 -5.05
C GLU A 211 -6.66 13.96 -4.98
N ARG A 212 -6.16 14.20 -3.76
CA ARG A 212 -4.83 14.77 -3.54
C ARG A 212 -3.70 13.82 -4.01
N LEU A 213 -3.81 12.52 -3.74
CA LEU A 213 -2.82 11.53 -4.21
C LEU A 213 -2.82 11.39 -5.72
N GLU A 214 -4.00 11.35 -6.34
CA GLU A 214 -4.14 11.28 -7.80
C GLU A 214 -3.56 12.54 -8.45
N LEU A 215 -3.81 13.71 -7.88
CA LEU A 215 -3.19 14.96 -8.34
C LEU A 215 -1.66 14.90 -8.24
N ASP A 216 -1.11 14.48 -7.11
CA ASP A 216 0.34 14.32 -6.93
C ASP A 216 0.93 13.31 -7.96
N ARG A 217 0.21 12.21 -8.24
CA ARG A 217 0.59 11.21 -9.25
C ARG A 217 0.60 11.80 -10.65
N LEU A 218 -0.46 12.50 -11.03
CA LEU A 218 -0.61 13.12 -12.35
C LEU A 218 0.47 14.18 -12.57
N ILE A 219 0.80 14.97 -11.56
CA ILE A 219 1.91 15.94 -11.60
C ILE A 219 3.24 15.22 -11.89
N LYS A 220 3.58 14.19 -11.11
CA LYS A 220 4.82 13.41 -11.35
C LYS A 220 4.86 12.78 -12.74
N ARG A 221 3.74 12.23 -13.22
CA ARG A 221 3.67 11.63 -14.55
C ARG A 221 3.85 12.69 -15.64
N MET A 222 3.25 13.87 -15.47
CA MET A 222 3.40 15.00 -16.38
C MET A 222 4.85 15.49 -16.43
N GLU A 223 5.52 15.61 -15.28
CA GLU A 223 6.95 15.97 -15.21
C GLU A 223 7.82 14.96 -15.98
N LYS A 224 7.61 13.66 -15.73
CA LYS A 224 8.33 12.59 -16.44
C LYS A 224 8.10 12.61 -17.95
N LEU A 225 6.85 12.77 -18.39
CA LEU A 225 6.52 12.86 -19.82
C LEU A 225 7.10 14.12 -20.46
N THR A 226 7.14 15.23 -19.73
CA THR A 226 7.75 16.48 -20.20
C THR A 226 9.25 16.32 -20.41
N GLN A 227 9.93 15.65 -19.48
CA GLN A 227 11.35 15.35 -19.62
C GLN A 227 11.61 14.40 -20.81
N GLN A 228 10.83 13.32 -20.93
CA GLN A 228 10.94 12.39 -22.07
C GLN A 228 10.71 13.07 -23.41
N ARG A 229 9.72 13.98 -23.49
CA ARG A 229 9.47 14.79 -24.68
C ARG A 229 10.69 15.63 -25.03
N LYS A 230 11.27 16.33 -24.05
CA LYS A 230 12.46 17.17 -24.26
C LYS A 230 13.66 16.35 -24.78
N ASP A 231 13.89 15.17 -24.22
CA ASP A 231 14.97 14.28 -24.64
C ASP A 231 14.76 13.79 -26.09
N LEU A 232 13.52 13.41 -26.45
CA LEU A 232 13.15 13.01 -27.80
C LEU A 232 13.25 14.16 -28.81
N GLU A 233 12.82 15.36 -28.45
CA GLU A 233 13.00 16.56 -29.28
C GLU A 233 14.48 16.84 -29.54
N GLY A 234 15.36 16.63 -28.54
CA GLY A 234 16.81 16.73 -28.70
C GLY A 234 17.37 15.70 -29.68
N GLN A 235 16.94 14.44 -29.58
CA GLN A 235 17.34 13.39 -30.52
C GLN A 235 16.86 13.66 -31.95
N LEU A 236 15.64 14.17 -32.10
CA LEU A 236 15.08 14.56 -33.40
C LEU A 236 15.89 15.71 -34.01
N ALA A 237 16.22 16.73 -33.22
CA ALA A 237 17.03 17.86 -33.68
C ALA A 237 18.43 17.42 -34.14
N ALA A 238 19.08 16.52 -33.39
CA ALA A 238 20.38 15.96 -33.78
C ALA A 238 20.29 15.20 -35.11
N THR A 239 19.27 14.35 -35.26
CA THR A 239 19.04 13.58 -36.50
C THR A 239 18.78 14.48 -37.71
N LEU A 240 17.98 15.54 -37.53
CA LEU A 240 17.71 16.51 -38.59
C LEU A 240 18.98 17.27 -39.01
N SER A 241 19.84 17.62 -38.06
CA SER A 241 21.13 18.27 -38.35
C SER A 241 22.08 17.36 -39.15
N GLU A 242 22.13 16.07 -38.82
CA GLU A 242 22.91 15.09 -39.59
C GLU A 242 22.36 14.92 -41.02
N LEU A 243 21.04 14.82 -41.18
CA LEU A 243 20.41 14.73 -42.51
C LEU A 243 20.72 15.95 -43.38
N GLU A 244 20.69 17.16 -42.80
CA GLU A 244 21.04 18.38 -43.52
C GLU A 244 22.51 18.38 -43.96
N THR A 245 23.41 17.91 -43.08
CA THR A 245 24.84 17.80 -43.38
C THR A 245 25.10 16.80 -44.51
N ILE A 246 24.46 15.63 -44.46
CA ILE A 246 24.55 14.61 -45.53
C ILE A 246 23.99 15.18 -46.84
N ARG A 247 22.85 15.86 -46.80
CA ARG A 247 22.24 16.46 -47.99
C ARG A 247 23.16 17.50 -48.64
N LYS A 248 23.77 18.40 -47.86
CA LYS A 248 24.76 19.35 -48.37
C LYS A 248 25.92 18.64 -49.07
N ARG A 249 26.42 17.55 -48.47
CA ARG A 249 27.51 16.76 -49.05
C ARG A 249 27.09 16.03 -50.33
N MET A 250 25.86 15.56 -50.43
CA MET A 250 25.31 15.01 -51.68
C MET A 250 25.19 16.07 -52.77
N ASP A 251 24.72 17.27 -52.43
CA ASP A 251 24.61 18.40 -53.37
C ASP A 251 25.98 18.88 -53.88
N GLU A 252 27.02 18.82 -53.03
CA GLU A 252 28.41 19.10 -53.41
C GLU A 252 28.99 18.05 -54.38
N LEU A 253 28.70 16.76 -54.15
CA LEU A 253 29.21 15.65 -54.97
C LEU A 253 28.46 15.45 -56.29
N SER A 254 27.29 16.06 -56.44
CA SER A 254 26.45 15.96 -57.65
C SER A 254 26.63 17.14 -58.63
N LYS A 255 27.56 18.04 -58.34
CA LYS A 255 28.08 19.07 -59.25
C LYS A 255 29.38 18.63 -59.90
#